data_AF-A0A8J3QU88-F1
#
_entry.id   AF-A0A8J3QU88-F1
#
_cell.length_a   1.000
_cell.length_b   1.000
_cell.length_c   1.000
_cell.angle_alpha   90.00
_cell.angle_beta   90.00
_cell.angle_gamma   90.00
#
_symmetry.space_group_name_H-M   'P 1'
#
loop_
_entity.id
_entity.type
_entity.pdbx_description
1 polymer ?
#
loop_
_entity_poly.entity_id
_entity_poly.type
_entity_poly.pdbx_seq_one_letter_code
_entity_poly.pdbx_strand_id
1 'polypeptide(L)'
;MLTELSAQDTRTSHSAHGRSEPPVEQHGLAAVGRGSRQADDRFLRVARGAHDVLGWLLAASATVLASSGQIGYAESADITDGRRFLVPAILEIAAIFLILGGYLRACDGDSPALLWLLAGTVTGFATWTNLTHGGSRAGRIFAAATVLTFVLWLLKLRDRYRAARRASGLIDGPTAKFRAVRWLVQPRLTLRAWLLAVEYGLREADLAREWARLWHDTAQDVYETTTGTRRTRRRAAQRSADLAVRRAHRAATGGLQQPVAAPTAEPDANDTAHTLAASVPPGMTPADPDQHSSTNAVGPVDEPFRPGEPAEAGEPTARAETPTPVLKLAASTTTALDVPVGGPPVPPAGTNHPATDQTAAYEPVSEEDAVMYETWRAGIAVGQEPTGADLARAAGRADDATGLGRKAARRYRDAHTAHRIAADPTSHPDEPGLQKLNGHRYPQTAATP
;
A
#
# COMPACT_ATOMS: atom_id res chain seq x y z
N MET A 1 92.75 -6.28 10.79
CA MET A 1 92.67 -6.96 9.48
C MET A 1 91.81 -8.20 9.66
N LEU A 2 90.67 -8.22 8.97
CA LEU A 2 90.00 -9.36 8.33
C LEU A 2 90.06 -10.79 8.96
N THR A 3 88.84 -11.31 9.10
CA THR A 3 88.35 -12.71 8.93
C THR A 3 88.35 -13.71 10.08
N GLU A 4 87.21 -14.43 10.10
CA GLU A 4 86.80 -15.67 10.79
C GLU A 4 86.35 -15.66 12.25
N LEU A 5 85.09 -16.06 12.44
CA LEU A 5 84.54 -17.02 13.42
C LEU A 5 83.00 -17.02 13.23
N SER A 6 82.41 -18.05 12.61
CA SER A 6 81.97 -19.32 13.21
C SER A 6 80.99 -19.15 14.38
N ALA A 7 79.73 -19.54 14.17
CA ALA A 7 78.91 -20.24 15.15
C ALA A 7 77.61 -20.74 14.50
N GLN A 8 77.50 -22.06 14.43
CA GLN A 8 76.25 -22.80 14.24
C GLN A 8 75.31 -22.51 15.41
N ASP A 9 74.04 -22.29 15.13
CA ASP A 9 72.98 -22.49 16.12
C ASP A 9 71.74 -23.13 15.49
N THR A 10 70.96 -23.70 16.38
CA THR A 10 70.34 -25.02 16.37
C THR A 10 69.01 -25.12 15.61
N ARG A 11 68.89 -26.18 14.81
CA ARG A 11 67.60 -26.70 14.32
C ARG A 11 66.85 -27.35 15.48
N THR A 12 65.77 -26.74 15.93
CA THR A 12 64.72 -27.39 16.73
C THR A 12 63.60 -27.84 15.81
N SER A 13 63.62 -29.13 15.47
CA SER A 13 62.55 -29.86 14.81
C SER A 13 61.38 -30.05 15.78
N HIS A 14 60.37 -29.18 15.71
CA HIS A 14 59.13 -29.33 16.46
C HIS A 14 58.16 -30.20 15.62
N SER A 15 58.08 -31.48 15.97
CA SER A 15 57.10 -32.41 15.41
C SER A 15 55.71 -32.04 15.90
N ALA A 16 54.95 -31.31 15.09
CA ALA A 16 53.53 -31.11 15.31
C ALA A 16 52.79 -32.45 15.10
N HIS A 17 52.44 -33.08 16.22
CA HIS A 17 51.51 -34.20 16.28
C HIS A 17 50.15 -33.74 15.73
N GLY A 18 49.89 -34.04 14.45
CA GLY A 18 48.57 -33.92 13.84
C GLY A 18 47.62 -34.92 14.49
N ARG A 19 46.87 -34.49 15.50
CA ARG A 19 45.62 -35.15 15.86
C ARG A 19 44.65 -34.90 14.70
N SER A 20 44.45 -35.92 13.88
CA SER A 20 43.26 -36.04 13.05
C SER A 20 42.05 -36.09 13.97
N GLU A 21 41.39 -34.95 14.19
CA GLU A 21 40.07 -34.95 14.79
C GLU A 21 39.15 -35.79 13.88
N PRO A 22 38.40 -36.76 14.43
CA PRO A 22 37.45 -37.52 13.62
C PRO A 22 36.45 -36.51 13.01
N PRO A 23 36.04 -36.68 11.73
CA PRO A 23 35.05 -35.83 11.11
C PRO A 23 33.78 -35.90 11.95
N VAL A 24 33.53 -34.83 12.72
CA VAL A 24 32.33 -34.67 13.54
C VAL A 24 31.14 -34.86 12.60
N GLU A 25 30.30 -35.85 12.90
CA GLU A 25 29.09 -36.23 12.17
C GLU A 25 28.07 -35.06 12.08
N GLN A 26 28.37 -34.03 11.28
CA GLN A 26 27.43 -32.93 11.01
C GLN A 26 26.30 -33.35 10.07
N HIS A 27 26.32 -34.57 9.52
CA HIS A 27 25.28 -35.07 8.63
C HIS A 27 23.98 -35.47 9.35
N GLY A 28 24.00 -35.76 10.66
CA GLY A 28 22.80 -36.14 11.42
C GLY A 28 21.82 -35.00 11.70
N LEU A 29 22.32 -33.81 12.05
CA LEU A 29 21.48 -32.67 12.46
C LEU A 29 20.72 -32.03 11.29
N ALA A 30 21.28 -32.07 10.07
CA ALA A 30 20.62 -31.55 8.87
C ALA A 30 19.50 -32.47 8.34
N ALA A 31 19.50 -33.75 8.70
CA ALA A 31 18.44 -34.69 8.33
C ALA A 31 17.19 -34.53 9.21
N VAL A 32 17.37 -34.32 10.52
CA VAL A 32 16.27 -34.16 11.48
C VAL A 32 15.44 -32.89 11.21
N GLY A 33 16.09 -31.79 10.80
CA GLY A 33 15.40 -30.52 10.51
C GLY A 33 14.61 -30.49 9.18
N ARG A 34 14.89 -31.41 8.24
CA ARG A 34 14.16 -31.50 6.96
C ARG A 34 12.82 -32.21 7.11
N GLY A 35 12.76 -33.23 7.97
CA GLY A 35 11.54 -33.98 8.23
C GLY A 35 10.42 -33.15 8.86
N SER A 36 10.76 -32.26 9.82
CA SER A 36 9.79 -31.39 10.48
C SER A 36 9.19 -30.35 9.54
N ARG A 37 10.02 -29.67 8.73
CA ARG A 37 9.54 -28.69 7.73
C ARG A 37 8.60 -29.32 6.70
N GLN A 38 8.92 -30.52 6.22
CA GLN A 38 8.08 -31.22 5.27
C GLN A 38 6.74 -31.70 5.88
N ALA A 39 6.70 -32.00 7.18
CA ALA A 39 5.47 -32.31 7.90
C ALA A 39 4.59 -31.04 8.06
N ASP A 40 5.19 -29.92 8.44
CA ASP A 40 4.51 -28.63 8.59
C ASP A 40 3.89 -28.16 7.25
N ASP A 41 4.65 -28.26 6.15
CA ASP A 41 4.16 -27.87 4.83
C ASP A 41 2.99 -28.75 4.35
N ARG A 42 3.03 -30.05 4.65
CA ARG A 42 1.92 -30.97 4.35
C ARG A 42 0.69 -30.61 5.16
N PHE A 43 0.85 -30.40 6.46
CA PHE A 43 -0.25 -29.99 7.34
C PHE A 43 -0.89 -28.68 6.86
N LEU A 44 -0.10 -27.66 6.53
CA LEU A 44 -0.61 -26.38 6.06
C LEU A 44 -1.37 -26.50 4.73
N ARG A 45 -0.93 -27.36 3.81
CA ARG A 45 -1.67 -27.63 2.56
C ARG A 45 -3.02 -28.29 2.84
N VAL A 46 -3.04 -29.31 3.69
CA VAL A 46 -4.28 -30.02 4.06
C VAL A 46 -5.24 -29.08 4.79
N ALA A 47 -4.74 -28.31 5.77
CA ALA A 47 -5.53 -27.35 6.52
C ALA A 47 -6.13 -26.27 5.61
N ARG A 48 -5.37 -25.79 4.60
CA ARG A 48 -5.88 -24.84 3.61
C ARG A 48 -6.97 -25.45 2.73
N GLY A 49 -6.77 -26.68 2.25
CA GLY A 49 -7.79 -27.39 1.47
C GLY A 49 -9.06 -27.64 2.28
N ALA A 50 -8.94 -28.06 3.53
CA ALA A 50 -10.08 -28.26 4.43
C ALA A 50 -10.83 -26.94 4.71
N HIS A 51 -10.11 -25.85 4.93
CA HIS A 51 -10.69 -24.51 5.08
C HIS A 51 -11.46 -24.07 3.83
N ASP A 52 -10.88 -24.28 2.64
CA ASP A 52 -11.53 -23.93 1.37
C ASP A 52 -12.82 -24.73 1.16
N VAL A 53 -12.81 -26.04 1.41
CA VAL A 53 -13.99 -26.92 1.31
C VAL A 53 -15.05 -26.50 2.32
N LEU A 54 -14.68 -26.28 3.58
CA LEU A 54 -15.63 -25.84 4.61
C LEU A 54 -16.24 -24.49 4.27
N GLY A 55 -15.45 -23.57 3.72
CA GLY A 55 -15.95 -22.28 3.23
C GLY A 55 -16.97 -22.42 2.09
N TRP A 56 -16.73 -23.35 1.14
CA TRP A 56 -17.69 -23.64 0.07
C TRP A 56 -18.98 -24.30 0.58
N LEU A 57 -18.86 -25.23 1.54
CA LEU A 57 -20.03 -25.85 2.16
C LEU A 57 -20.87 -24.84 2.95
N LEU A 58 -20.21 -23.94 3.69
CA LEU A 58 -20.88 -22.87 4.41
C LEU A 58 -21.60 -21.92 3.46
N ALA A 59 -20.93 -21.49 2.37
CA ALA A 59 -21.54 -20.65 1.35
C ALA A 59 -22.75 -21.34 0.71
N ALA A 60 -22.61 -22.59 0.27
CA ALA A 60 -23.72 -23.34 -0.32
C ALA A 60 -24.92 -23.48 0.65
N SER A 61 -24.65 -23.80 1.92
CA SER A 61 -25.70 -23.91 2.94
C SER A 61 -26.40 -22.57 3.19
N ALA A 62 -25.63 -21.48 3.24
CA ALA A 62 -26.16 -20.13 3.41
C ALA A 62 -27.00 -19.67 2.21
N THR A 63 -26.58 -19.98 0.97
CA THR A 63 -27.33 -19.69 -0.25
C THR A 63 -28.66 -20.43 -0.27
N VAL A 64 -28.67 -21.73 0.05
CA VAL A 64 -29.91 -22.52 0.16
C VAL A 64 -30.83 -21.88 1.19
N LEU A 65 -30.31 -21.52 2.36
CA LEU A 65 -31.10 -20.90 3.42
C LEU A 65 -31.67 -19.54 3.00
N ALA A 66 -30.86 -18.73 2.33
CA ALA A 66 -31.21 -17.40 1.81
C ALA A 66 -32.21 -17.44 0.64
N SER A 67 -32.37 -18.58 -0.04
CA SER A 67 -33.32 -18.72 -1.16
C SER A 67 -34.79 -18.70 -0.71
N SER A 68 -35.06 -19.04 0.56
CA SER A 68 -36.43 -19.24 1.05
C SER A 68 -37.29 -17.98 0.99
N GLY A 69 -36.76 -16.82 1.40
CA GLY A 69 -37.52 -15.56 1.31
C GLY A 69 -37.62 -15.01 -0.11
N GLN A 70 -36.67 -15.35 -0.98
CA GLN A 70 -36.71 -14.98 -2.40
C GLN A 70 -37.75 -15.79 -3.17
N ILE A 71 -37.94 -17.06 -2.79
CA ILE A 71 -39.04 -17.90 -3.30
C ILE A 71 -40.39 -17.32 -2.86
N GLY A 72 -40.52 -16.92 -1.59
CA GLY A 72 -41.74 -16.26 -1.10
C GLY A 72 -42.04 -14.93 -1.81
N TYR A 73 -41.01 -14.18 -2.18
CA TYR A 73 -41.16 -12.98 -3.02
C TYR A 73 -41.65 -13.33 -4.44
N ALA A 74 -41.11 -14.38 -5.06
CA ALA A 74 -41.57 -14.82 -6.37
C ALA A 74 -43.04 -15.26 -6.35
N GLU A 75 -43.46 -15.95 -5.28
CA GLU A 75 -44.87 -16.33 -5.07
C GLU A 75 -45.78 -15.11 -4.90
N SER A 76 -45.31 -14.05 -4.22
CA SER A 76 -46.06 -12.80 -4.10
C SER A 76 -46.24 -12.05 -5.43
N ALA A 77 -45.43 -12.40 -6.44
CA ALA A 77 -45.52 -11.87 -7.80
C ALA A 77 -46.26 -12.83 -8.75
N ASP A 78 -47.08 -13.73 -8.22
CA ASP A 78 -47.85 -14.75 -8.94
C ASP A 78 -47.01 -15.78 -9.74
N ILE A 79 -45.71 -15.90 -9.42
CA ILE A 79 -44.83 -16.92 -10.00
C ILE A 79 -44.91 -18.19 -9.14
N THR A 80 -45.87 -19.05 -9.46
CA THR A 80 -46.15 -20.28 -8.67
C THR A 80 -45.52 -21.55 -9.23
N ASP A 81 -44.96 -21.50 -10.44
CA ASP A 81 -44.35 -22.65 -11.11
C ASP A 81 -42.87 -22.81 -10.76
N GLY A 82 -42.16 -23.71 -11.47
CA GLY A 82 -40.73 -23.94 -11.26
C GLY A 82 -39.85 -22.70 -11.42
N ARG A 83 -40.34 -21.62 -12.06
CA ARG A 83 -39.57 -20.37 -12.25
C ARG A 83 -39.32 -19.63 -10.95
N ARG A 84 -40.08 -19.89 -9.89
CA ARG A 84 -39.84 -19.30 -8.56
C ARG A 84 -38.43 -19.62 -8.01
N PHE A 85 -37.87 -20.78 -8.38
CA PHE A 85 -36.51 -21.17 -8.00
C PHE A 85 -35.44 -20.51 -8.85
N LEU A 86 -35.80 -19.92 -10.00
CA LEU A 86 -34.87 -19.22 -10.87
C LEU A 86 -34.53 -17.83 -10.32
N VAL A 87 -35.46 -17.18 -9.61
CA VAL A 87 -35.26 -15.87 -8.97
C VAL A 87 -34.04 -15.86 -8.03
N PRO A 88 -33.93 -16.74 -7.01
CA PRO A 88 -32.77 -16.77 -6.14
C PRO A 88 -31.47 -17.11 -6.90
N ALA A 89 -31.55 -18.02 -7.88
CA ALA A 89 -30.40 -18.40 -8.68
C ALA A 89 -29.86 -17.23 -9.53
N ILE A 90 -30.73 -16.47 -10.19
CA ILE A 90 -30.35 -15.29 -10.98
C ILE A 90 -29.74 -14.22 -10.08
N LEU A 91 -30.32 -13.95 -8.92
CA LEU A 91 -29.79 -12.96 -7.98
C LEU A 91 -28.38 -13.33 -7.50
N GLU A 92 -28.15 -14.61 -7.16
CA GLU A 92 -26.83 -15.10 -6.74
C GLU A 92 -25.81 -15.01 -7.87
N ILE A 93 -26.15 -15.48 -9.07
CA ILE A 93 -25.27 -15.42 -10.24
C ILE A 93 -24.93 -13.97 -10.59
N ALA A 94 -25.93 -13.06 -10.57
CA ALA A 94 -25.72 -11.65 -10.83
C ALA A 94 -24.79 -11.01 -9.79
N ALA A 95 -24.98 -11.30 -8.49
CA ALA A 95 -24.11 -10.82 -7.43
C ALA A 95 -22.67 -11.31 -7.63
N ILE A 96 -22.47 -12.61 -7.82
CA ILE A 96 -21.13 -13.18 -8.05
C ILE A 96 -20.48 -12.59 -9.30
N PHE A 97 -21.23 -12.46 -10.40
CA PHE A 97 -20.75 -11.88 -11.65
C PHE A 97 -20.28 -10.43 -11.45
N LEU A 98 -21.06 -9.59 -10.76
CA LEU A 98 -20.70 -8.20 -10.50
C LEU A 98 -19.47 -8.07 -9.59
N ILE A 99 -19.38 -8.89 -8.53
CA ILE A 99 -18.21 -8.88 -7.64
C ILE A 99 -16.95 -9.33 -8.39
N LEU A 100 -17.05 -10.42 -9.19
CA LEU A 100 -15.92 -10.94 -9.96
C LEU A 100 -15.51 -9.97 -11.07
N GLY A 101 -16.46 -9.36 -11.77
CA GLY A 101 -16.20 -8.31 -12.76
C GLY A 101 -15.49 -7.11 -12.13
N GLY A 102 -15.93 -6.67 -10.95
CA GLY A 102 -15.25 -5.63 -10.19
C GLY A 102 -13.83 -6.02 -9.80
N TYR A 103 -13.62 -7.28 -9.42
CA TYR A 103 -12.28 -7.80 -9.14
C TYR A 103 -11.36 -7.78 -10.37
N LEU A 104 -11.84 -8.27 -11.52
CA LEU A 104 -11.07 -8.27 -12.77
C LEU A 104 -10.70 -6.85 -13.17
N ARG A 105 -11.66 -5.93 -13.11
CA ARG A 105 -11.43 -4.52 -13.43
C ARG A 105 -10.43 -3.84 -12.49
N ALA A 106 -10.47 -4.18 -11.20
CA ALA A 106 -9.48 -3.70 -10.24
C ALA A 106 -8.07 -4.25 -10.52
N CYS A 107 -7.96 -5.48 -11.04
CA CYS A 107 -6.69 -6.07 -11.47
C CYS A 107 -6.12 -5.36 -12.71
N ASP A 108 -6.99 -4.93 -13.63
CA ASP A 108 -6.60 -4.15 -14.81
C ASP A 108 -6.19 -2.70 -14.49
N GLY A 109 -6.37 -2.26 -13.23
CA GLY A 109 -6.05 -0.91 -12.78
C GLY A 109 -7.20 0.09 -12.93
N ASP A 110 -8.34 -0.35 -13.44
CA ASP A 110 -9.54 0.45 -13.60
C ASP A 110 -10.36 0.53 -12.29
N SER A 111 -11.24 1.52 -12.20
CA SER A 111 -12.13 1.69 -11.04
C SER A 111 -13.20 0.58 -10.98
N PRO A 112 -13.24 -0.24 -9.91
CA PRO A 112 -14.25 -1.27 -9.73
C PRO A 112 -15.51 -0.77 -9.02
N ALA A 113 -15.55 0.51 -8.64
CA ALA A 113 -16.51 1.06 -7.69
C ALA A 113 -17.97 0.85 -8.12
N LEU A 114 -18.28 1.06 -9.40
CA LEU A 114 -19.64 0.88 -9.92
C LEU A 114 -20.11 -0.58 -9.82
N LEU A 115 -19.23 -1.53 -10.18
CA LEU A 115 -19.56 -2.96 -10.14
C LEU A 115 -19.76 -3.44 -8.70
N TRP A 116 -18.96 -2.96 -7.75
CA TRP A 116 -19.15 -3.25 -6.33
C TRP A 116 -20.40 -2.60 -5.74
N LEU A 117 -20.73 -1.38 -6.18
CA LEU A 117 -21.98 -0.73 -5.79
C LEU A 117 -23.19 -1.52 -6.31
N LEU A 118 -23.19 -1.91 -7.59
CA LEU A 118 -24.24 -2.75 -8.16
C LEU A 118 -24.36 -4.09 -7.44
N ALA A 119 -23.24 -4.75 -7.14
CA ALA A 119 -23.24 -5.98 -6.36
C ALA A 119 -23.88 -5.77 -4.98
N GLY A 120 -23.51 -4.69 -4.28
CA GLY A 120 -24.13 -4.30 -3.02
C GLY A 120 -25.63 -4.03 -3.13
N THR A 121 -26.08 -3.41 -4.23
CA THR A 121 -27.50 -3.18 -4.49
C THR A 121 -28.26 -4.49 -4.70
N VAL A 122 -27.74 -5.42 -5.50
CA VAL A 122 -28.34 -6.75 -5.72
C VAL A 122 -28.42 -7.53 -4.41
N THR A 123 -27.34 -7.53 -3.63
CA THR A 123 -27.31 -8.17 -2.29
C THR A 123 -28.28 -7.48 -1.33
N GLY A 124 -28.39 -6.16 -1.36
CA GLY A 124 -29.33 -5.39 -0.56
C GLY A 124 -30.78 -5.76 -0.90
N PHE A 125 -31.10 -5.90 -2.18
CA PHE A 125 -32.41 -6.36 -2.63
C PHE A 125 -32.71 -7.78 -2.14
N ALA A 126 -31.77 -8.71 -2.33
CA ALA A 126 -31.87 -10.08 -1.82
C ALA A 126 -32.06 -10.17 -0.29
N THR A 127 -31.44 -9.25 0.45
CA THR A 127 -31.57 -9.13 1.90
C THR A 127 -32.97 -8.61 2.27
N TRP A 128 -33.45 -7.60 1.56
CA TRP A 128 -34.78 -7.04 1.75
C TRP A 128 -35.87 -8.08 1.47
N THR A 129 -35.80 -8.84 0.37
CA THR A 129 -36.77 -9.91 0.07
C THR A 129 -36.83 -10.94 1.19
N ASN A 130 -35.68 -11.29 1.78
CA ASN A 130 -35.63 -12.20 2.92
C ASN A 130 -36.29 -11.63 4.18
N LEU A 131 -36.11 -10.34 4.46
CA LEU A 131 -36.77 -9.70 5.61
C LEU A 131 -38.29 -9.59 5.45
N THR A 132 -38.76 -9.31 4.24
CA THR A 132 -40.18 -9.04 3.97
C THR A 132 -40.99 -10.31 3.71
N HIS A 133 -40.42 -11.31 3.04
CA HIS A 133 -41.13 -12.51 2.59
C HIS A 133 -40.68 -13.80 3.30
N GLY A 134 -39.60 -13.76 4.09
CA GLY A 134 -39.07 -14.93 4.82
C GLY A 134 -39.75 -15.22 6.17
N GLY A 135 -40.82 -14.50 6.52
CA GLY A 135 -41.48 -14.59 7.83
C GLY A 135 -40.72 -13.89 8.97
N SER A 136 -41.41 -13.60 10.08
CA SER A 136 -40.96 -12.64 11.11
C SER A 136 -39.65 -13.00 11.83
N ARG A 137 -39.34 -14.30 11.99
CA ARG A 137 -38.11 -14.78 12.66
C ARG A 137 -37.14 -15.42 11.69
N ALA A 138 -37.63 -16.24 10.76
CA ALA A 138 -36.81 -16.93 9.76
C ALA A 138 -36.22 -15.94 8.75
N GLY A 139 -36.99 -14.94 8.30
CA GLY A 139 -36.52 -13.91 7.36
C GLY A 139 -35.31 -13.12 7.84
N ARG A 140 -35.22 -12.84 9.15
CA ARG A 140 -34.03 -12.20 9.76
C ARG A 140 -32.79 -13.08 9.67
N ILE A 141 -32.94 -14.39 9.86
CA ILE A 141 -31.82 -15.35 9.75
C ILE A 141 -31.39 -15.46 8.28
N PHE A 142 -32.33 -15.50 7.35
CA PHE A 142 -32.04 -15.59 5.91
C PHE A 142 -31.35 -14.33 5.39
N ALA A 143 -31.80 -13.15 5.83
CA ALA A 143 -31.16 -11.88 5.54
C ALA A 143 -29.72 -11.83 6.08
N ALA A 144 -29.50 -12.29 7.31
CA ALA A 144 -28.16 -12.40 7.88
C ALA A 144 -27.27 -13.37 7.09
N ALA A 145 -27.82 -14.50 6.62
CA ALA A 145 -27.11 -15.45 5.78
C ALA A 145 -26.70 -14.85 4.42
N THR A 146 -27.58 -14.05 3.78
CA THR A 146 -27.26 -13.32 2.55
C THR A 146 -26.08 -12.36 2.75
N VAL A 147 -26.14 -11.53 3.80
CA VAL A 147 -25.07 -10.57 4.12
C VAL A 147 -23.76 -11.28 4.44
N LEU A 148 -23.81 -12.36 5.23
CA LEU A 148 -22.63 -13.15 5.57
C LEU A 148 -21.96 -13.73 4.31
N THR A 149 -22.75 -14.30 3.39
CA THR A 149 -22.26 -14.88 2.14
C THR A 149 -21.57 -13.83 1.28
N PHE A 150 -22.17 -12.65 1.15
CA PHE A 150 -21.58 -11.53 0.43
C PHE A 150 -20.24 -11.09 1.03
N VAL A 151 -20.16 -10.95 2.35
CA VAL A 151 -18.91 -10.60 3.05
C VAL A 151 -17.82 -11.67 2.84
N LEU A 152 -18.17 -12.95 2.91
CA LEU A 152 -17.23 -14.05 2.66
C LEU A 152 -16.65 -14.00 1.24
N TRP A 153 -17.48 -13.68 0.24
CA TRP A 153 -17.03 -13.46 -1.14
C TRP A 153 -16.03 -12.31 -1.25
N LEU A 154 -16.33 -11.17 -0.62
CA LEU A 154 -15.42 -10.02 -0.61
C LEU A 154 -14.08 -10.35 0.05
N LEU A 155 -14.09 -11.07 1.17
CA LEU A 155 -12.86 -11.48 1.86
C LEU A 155 -12.01 -12.42 0.99
N LYS A 156 -12.65 -13.42 0.37
CA LYS A 156 -11.98 -14.39 -0.51
C LYS A 156 -11.32 -13.71 -1.72
N LEU A 157 -12.02 -12.74 -2.33
CA LEU A 157 -11.50 -12.00 -3.47
C LEU A 157 -10.44 -10.97 -3.07
N ARG A 158 -10.58 -10.32 -1.91
CA ARG A 158 -9.55 -9.40 -1.39
C ARG A 158 -8.21 -10.09 -1.21
N ASP A 159 -8.20 -11.31 -0.68
CA ASP A 159 -6.97 -12.05 -0.44
C ASP A 159 -6.30 -12.47 -1.76
N ARG A 160 -7.10 -12.88 -2.75
CA ARG A 160 -6.62 -13.13 -4.12
C ARG A 160 -6.13 -11.86 -4.81
N TYR A 161 -6.78 -10.71 -4.58
CA TYR A 161 -6.42 -9.42 -5.18
C TYR A 161 -5.05 -8.98 -4.68
N ARG A 162 -4.84 -9.05 -3.37
CA ARG A 162 -3.56 -8.73 -2.75
C ARG A 162 -2.46 -9.69 -3.21
N ALA A 163 -2.78 -10.96 -3.42
CA ALA A 163 -1.82 -11.92 -3.96
C ALA A 163 -1.43 -11.58 -5.41
N ALA A 164 -2.41 -11.30 -6.27
CA ALA A 164 -2.19 -10.91 -7.67
C ALA A 164 -1.38 -9.61 -7.77
N ARG A 165 -1.73 -8.58 -7.00
CA ARG A 165 -0.98 -7.32 -6.95
C ARG A 165 0.46 -7.46 -6.43
N ARG A 166 0.72 -8.42 -5.54
CA ARG A 166 2.09 -8.73 -5.13
C ARG A 166 2.87 -9.44 -6.24
N ALA A 167 2.20 -10.28 -7.03
CA ALA A 167 2.82 -10.94 -8.17
C ALA A 167 3.16 -9.94 -9.29
N SER A 168 2.33 -8.90 -9.50
CA SER A 168 2.61 -7.82 -10.44
C SER A 168 3.55 -6.73 -9.91
N GLY A 169 4.04 -6.86 -8.67
CA GLY A 169 4.94 -5.87 -8.05
C GLY A 169 4.27 -4.55 -7.66
N LEU A 170 2.94 -4.44 -7.76
CA LEU A 170 2.19 -3.23 -7.40
C LEU A 170 2.00 -3.04 -5.89
N ILE A 171 2.15 -4.13 -5.12
CA ILE A 171 2.16 -4.12 -3.65
C ILE A 171 3.42 -4.85 -3.20
N ASP A 172 4.16 -4.25 -2.27
CA ASP A 172 5.32 -4.88 -1.67
C ASP A 172 4.96 -6.24 -1.04
N GLY A 173 5.92 -7.16 -1.09
CA GLY A 173 5.79 -8.45 -0.43
C GLY A 173 5.49 -8.30 1.07
N PRO A 174 4.93 -9.35 1.72
CA PRO A 174 4.74 -9.32 3.16
C PRO A 174 6.08 -9.03 3.86
N THR A 175 6.08 -8.00 4.70
CA THR A 175 7.26 -7.59 5.46
C THR A 175 7.73 -8.68 6.41
N ALA A 176 9.03 -8.68 6.71
CA ALA A 176 9.62 -9.63 7.65
C ALA A 176 8.88 -9.65 9.01
N LYS A 177 8.45 -10.84 9.44
CA LYS A 177 7.78 -11.05 10.72
C LYS A 177 8.82 -11.27 11.83
N PHE A 178 8.88 -10.37 12.80
CA PHE A 178 9.76 -10.50 13.97
C PHE A 178 8.99 -11.09 15.16
N ARG A 179 9.57 -12.09 15.84
CA ARG A 179 8.98 -12.70 17.05
C ARG A 179 8.97 -11.69 18.22
N ALA A 180 7.87 -11.63 18.97
CA ALA A 180 7.71 -10.74 20.13
C ALA A 180 8.84 -10.88 21.17
N VAL A 181 9.27 -12.11 21.46
CA VAL A 181 10.40 -12.39 22.38
C VAL A 181 11.68 -11.64 21.96
N ARG A 182 11.90 -11.48 20.66
CA ARG A 182 13.10 -10.80 20.12
C ARG A 182 13.09 -9.30 20.40
N TRP A 183 11.90 -8.69 20.47
CA TRP A 183 11.74 -7.30 20.89
C TRP A 183 12.11 -7.09 22.37
N LEU A 184 11.91 -8.09 23.23
CA LEU A 184 12.28 -8.02 24.65
C LEU A 184 13.80 -8.17 24.85
N VAL A 185 14.41 -9.15 24.18
CA VAL A 185 15.85 -9.45 24.39
C VAL A 185 16.74 -8.39 23.72
N GLN A 186 16.37 -7.92 22.51
CA GLN A 186 17.19 -7.00 21.73
C GLN A 186 16.33 -5.92 21.06
N PRO A 187 15.74 -4.98 21.84
CA PRO A 187 14.81 -3.99 21.30
C PRO A 187 15.46 -3.09 20.24
N ARG A 188 16.68 -2.61 20.49
CA ARG A 188 17.37 -1.68 19.58
C ARG A 188 17.75 -2.31 18.24
N LEU A 189 18.25 -3.55 18.28
CA LEU A 189 18.65 -4.27 17.08
C LEU A 189 17.44 -4.76 16.29
N THR A 190 16.38 -5.20 16.98
CA THR A 190 15.13 -5.62 16.34
C THR A 190 14.40 -4.43 15.71
N LEU A 191 14.38 -3.26 16.36
CA LEU A 191 13.82 -2.04 15.78
C LEU A 191 14.57 -1.64 14.50
N ARG A 192 15.91 -1.66 14.51
CA ARG A 192 16.70 -1.39 13.30
C ARG A 192 16.47 -2.40 12.20
N ALA A 193 16.47 -3.69 12.54
CA ALA A 193 16.18 -4.75 11.58
C ALA A 193 14.79 -4.57 10.96
N TRP A 194 13.80 -4.17 11.76
CA TRP A 194 12.46 -3.87 11.26
C TRP A 194 12.44 -2.66 10.33
N LEU A 195 13.09 -1.56 10.71
CA LEU A 195 13.20 -0.37 9.85
C LEU A 195 13.88 -0.69 8.52
N LEU A 196 14.99 -1.44 8.56
CA LEU A 196 15.68 -1.90 7.35
C LEU A 196 14.82 -2.85 6.52
N ALA A 197 14.03 -3.73 7.15
CA ALA A 197 13.11 -4.60 6.42
C ALA A 197 12.02 -3.82 5.69
N VAL A 198 11.51 -2.74 6.29
CA VAL A 198 10.52 -1.87 5.66
C VAL A 198 11.16 -1.05 4.53
N GLU A 199 12.31 -0.43 4.77
CA GLU A 199 13.00 0.43 3.79
C GLU A 199 13.47 -0.34 2.55
N TYR A 200 13.95 -1.58 2.74
CA TYR A 200 14.54 -2.40 1.67
C TYR A 200 13.64 -3.56 1.21
N GLY A 201 12.39 -3.62 1.71
CA GLY A 201 11.42 -4.65 1.33
C GLY A 201 11.82 -6.08 1.73
N LEU A 202 12.61 -6.25 2.79
CA LEU A 202 13.12 -7.56 3.21
C LEU A 202 11.99 -8.44 3.76
N ARG A 203 11.90 -9.67 3.25
CA ARG A 203 10.91 -10.68 3.67
C ARG A 203 11.40 -11.53 4.83
N GLU A 204 12.71 -11.65 4.99
CA GLU A 204 13.34 -12.52 5.99
C GLU A 204 13.83 -11.72 7.20
N ALA A 205 13.34 -12.10 8.39
CA ALA A 205 13.70 -11.43 9.64
C ALA A 205 15.15 -11.66 10.07
N ASP A 206 15.76 -12.77 9.62
CA ASP A 206 17.16 -13.07 9.90
C ASP A 206 18.10 -12.30 8.96
N LEU A 207 17.77 -12.19 7.68
CA LEU A 207 18.49 -11.31 6.74
C LEU A 207 18.46 -9.83 7.20
N ALA A 208 17.29 -9.34 7.57
CA ALA A 208 17.15 -7.97 8.09
C ALA A 208 17.98 -7.72 9.37
N ARG A 209 18.17 -8.77 10.18
CA ARG A 209 19.01 -8.73 11.37
C ARG A 209 20.50 -8.75 11.03
N GLU A 210 20.91 -9.54 10.06
CA GLU A 210 22.29 -9.52 9.57
C GLU A 210 22.66 -8.13 9.07
N TRP A 211 21.74 -7.47 8.36
CA TRP A 211 21.96 -6.10 7.89
C TRP A 211 21.95 -5.08 9.03
N ALA A 212 21.12 -5.28 10.05
CA ALA A 212 21.16 -4.46 11.24
C ALA A 212 22.48 -4.61 12.02
N ARG A 213 23.10 -5.81 12.01
CA ARG A 213 24.44 -6.05 12.57
C ARG A 213 25.51 -5.38 11.72
N LEU A 214 25.50 -5.60 10.42
CA LEU A 214 26.41 -4.92 9.48
C LEU A 214 26.38 -3.39 9.65
N TRP A 215 25.17 -2.83 9.76
CA TRP A 215 25.00 -1.40 10.03
C TRP A 215 25.62 -1.01 11.38
N HIS A 216 25.38 -1.80 12.44
CA HIS A 216 25.89 -1.52 13.78
C HIS A 216 27.42 -1.55 13.84
N ASP A 217 28.01 -2.60 13.27
CA ASP A 217 29.46 -2.83 13.26
C ASP A 217 30.15 -1.72 12.45
N THR A 218 29.65 -1.43 11.24
CA THR A 218 30.18 -0.33 10.41
C THR A 218 30.04 1.04 11.09
N ALA A 219 28.95 1.27 11.82
CA ALA A 219 28.76 2.51 12.55
C ALA A 219 29.72 2.62 13.75
N GLN A 220 30.05 1.51 14.42
CA GLN A 220 31.02 1.50 15.51
C GLN A 220 32.43 1.74 15.01
N ASP A 221 32.87 0.99 13.99
CA ASP A 221 34.21 1.10 13.39
C ASP A 221 34.50 2.54 12.95
N VAL A 222 33.54 3.17 12.26
CA VAL A 222 33.71 4.56 11.80
C VAL A 222 33.61 5.57 12.94
N TYR A 223 32.82 5.29 13.98
CA TYR A 223 32.77 6.17 15.15
C TYR A 223 34.09 6.19 15.93
N GLU A 224 34.77 5.05 16.02
CA GLU A 224 36.06 4.90 16.72
C GLU A 224 37.22 5.49 15.91
N THR A 225 37.22 5.29 14.59
CA THR A 225 38.29 5.78 13.69
C THR A 225 38.17 7.26 13.34
N THR A 226 36.97 7.83 13.32
CA THR A 226 36.77 9.24 12.95
C THR A 226 37.20 10.16 14.10
N THR A 227 38.17 11.03 13.84
CA THR A 227 38.56 12.11 14.76
C THR A 227 37.66 13.34 14.59
N GLY A 228 37.55 14.18 15.63
CA GLY A 228 36.71 15.38 15.63
C GLY A 228 35.56 15.36 16.63
N THR A 229 34.63 16.33 16.51
CA THR A 229 33.53 16.50 17.48
C THR A 229 32.57 15.30 17.48
N ARG A 230 31.94 15.02 18.63
CA ARG A 230 30.96 13.91 18.79
C ARG A 230 29.85 13.93 17.72
N ARG A 231 29.43 15.13 17.28
CA ARG A 231 28.42 15.30 16.22
C ARG A 231 28.96 14.89 14.86
N THR A 232 30.21 15.27 14.53
CA THR A 232 30.86 14.90 13.27
C THR A 232 31.07 13.40 13.17
N ARG A 233 31.57 12.77 14.25
CA ARG A 233 31.77 11.30 14.31
C ARG A 233 30.46 10.53 14.10
N ARG A 234 29.40 10.94 14.81
CA ARG A 234 28.08 10.30 14.68
C ARG A 234 27.52 10.39 13.26
N ARG A 235 27.68 11.54 12.59
CA ARG A 235 27.23 11.72 11.20
C ARG A 235 28.06 10.87 10.23
N ALA A 236 29.37 10.81 10.41
CA ALA A 236 30.25 9.97 9.58
C ALA A 236 29.87 8.48 9.72
N ALA A 237 29.70 8.00 10.96
CA ALA A 237 29.29 6.65 11.27
C ALA A 237 27.92 6.25 10.70
N GLN A 238 26.94 7.17 10.74
CA GLN A 238 25.63 6.92 10.14
C GLN A 238 25.72 6.78 8.62
N ARG A 239 26.43 7.70 7.96
CA ARG A 239 26.59 7.66 6.49
C ARG A 239 27.32 6.41 6.02
N SER A 240 28.38 6.00 6.71
CA SER A 240 29.14 4.79 6.33
C SER A 240 28.30 3.53 6.49
N ALA A 241 27.54 3.42 7.58
CA ALA A 241 26.66 2.30 7.83
C ALA A 241 25.51 2.22 6.81
N ASP A 242 24.91 3.35 6.46
CA ASP A 242 23.88 3.42 5.41
C ASP A 242 24.45 3.01 4.04
N LEU A 243 25.67 3.45 3.71
CA LEU A 243 26.37 3.04 2.49
C LEU A 243 26.70 1.55 2.47
N ALA A 244 27.11 0.97 3.60
CA ALA A 244 27.39 -0.46 3.72
C ALA A 244 26.13 -1.30 3.48
N VAL A 245 25.00 -0.92 4.09
CA VAL A 245 23.72 -1.60 3.86
C VAL A 245 23.25 -1.44 2.41
N ARG A 246 23.39 -0.27 1.80
CA ARG A 246 23.05 -0.07 0.37
C ARG A 246 23.88 -0.94 -0.57
N ARG A 247 25.18 -1.12 -0.27
CA ARG A 247 26.05 -2.04 -1.03
C ARG A 247 25.63 -3.49 -0.83
N ALA A 248 25.35 -3.90 0.41
CA ALA A 248 24.86 -5.24 0.72
C ALA A 248 23.51 -5.53 0.03
N HIS A 249 22.58 -4.56 0.00
CA HIS A 249 21.33 -4.66 -0.72
C HIS A 249 21.52 -4.81 -2.22
N ARG A 250 22.40 -4.00 -2.82
CA ARG A 250 22.72 -4.13 -4.23
C ARG A 250 23.39 -5.47 -4.54
N ALA A 251 24.26 -5.98 -3.68
CA ALA A 251 24.88 -7.29 -3.87
C ALA A 251 23.85 -8.43 -3.75
N ALA A 252 22.94 -8.35 -2.79
CA ALA A 252 21.89 -9.34 -2.57
C ALA A 252 20.82 -9.35 -3.68
N THR A 253 20.48 -8.18 -4.22
CA THR A 253 19.43 -8.03 -5.24
C THR A 253 19.98 -8.06 -6.67
N GLY A 254 21.24 -7.66 -6.85
CA GLY A 254 21.89 -7.41 -8.15
C GLY A 254 22.73 -8.54 -8.70
N GLY A 255 22.84 -9.68 -8.01
CA GLY A 255 23.49 -10.89 -8.57
C GLY A 255 22.76 -11.50 -9.78
N LEU A 256 21.55 -11.01 -10.10
CA LEU A 256 20.76 -11.40 -11.29
C LEU A 256 20.60 -10.27 -12.31
N GLN A 257 21.23 -9.12 -12.10
CA GLN A 257 21.34 -8.04 -13.09
C GLN A 257 22.80 -7.61 -13.18
N GLN A 258 23.60 -8.48 -13.78
CA GLN A 258 24.77 -8.01 -14.53
C GLN A 258 24.26 -6.97 -15.54
N PRO A 259 24.92 -5.81 -15.71
CA PRO A 259 24.55 -4.89 -16.76
C PRO A 259 24.70 -5.62 -18.08
N VAL A 260 23.56 -6.03 -18.66
CA VAL A 260 23.45 -6.40 -20.05
C VAL A 260 24.03 -5.22 -20.81
N ALA A 261 25.17 -5.44 -21.46
CA ALA A 261 25.72 -4.55 -22.45
C ALA A 261 24.56 -4.11 -23.36
N ALA A 262 24.44 -2.80 -23.56
CA ALA A 262 23.36 -2.16 -24.28
C ALA A 262 22.90 -2.99 -25.50
N PRO A 263 21.61 -3.37 -25.60
CA PRO A 263 21.10 -3.95 -26.82
C PRO A 263 21.03 -2.83 -27.86
N THR A 264 21.84 -2.95 -28.90
CA THR A 264 21.64 -2.27 -30.18
C THR A 264 20.21 -2.54 -30.64
N ALA A 265 19.49 -1.45 -30.94
CA ALA A 265 18.11 -1.47 -31.37
C ALA A 265 17.95 -2.12 -32.77
N GLU A 266 16.98 -3.02 -32.90
CA GLU A 266 16.15 -3.19 -34.10
C GLU A 266 14.71 -3.48 -33.63
N PRO A 267 13.69 -2.75 -34.12
CA PRO A 267 12.30 -3.02 -33.80
C PRO A 267 11.69 -3.87 -34.91
N ASP A 268 11.23 -5.08 -34.57
CA ASP A 268 10.24 -5.78 -35.39
C ASP A 268 8.93 -5.94 -34.62
N ALA A 269 7.91 -5.37 -35.25
CA ALA A 269 6.52 -5.43 -34.86
C ALA A 269 5.91 -6.73 -35.37
N ASN A 270 5.39 -7.58 -34.47
CA ASN A 270 4.07 -8.19 -34.66
C ASN A 270 3.59 -8.97 -33.42
N ASP A 271 2.38 -8.62 -32.99
CA ASP A 271 1.26 -9.52 -32.71
C ASP A 271 1.49 -10.77 -31.85
N THR A 272 0.91 -10.84 -30.64
CA THR A 272 -0.47 -11.33 -30.41
C THR A 272 -0.82 -11.42 -28.92
N ALA A 273 -2.04 -11.01 -28.62
CA ALA A 273 -2.74 -11.22 -27.36
C ALA A 273 -3.25 -12.68 -27.22
N HIS A 274 -3.66 -13.02 -25.99
CA HIS A 274 -4.19 -14.31 -25.49
C HIS A 274 -3.09 -15.34 -25.14
N THR A 275 -2.97 -15.81 -23.88
CA THR A 275 -3.95 -16.73 -23.30
C THR A 275 -3.75 -16.83 -21.76
N LEU A 276 -4.76 -16.42 -20.99
CA LEU A 276 -5.00 -16.90 -19.63
C LEU A 276 -5.55 -18.33 -19.74
N ALA A 277 -4.66 -19.32 -19.71
CA ALA A 277 -5.05 -20.73 -19.70
C ALA A 277 -5.14 -21.23 -18.25
N ALA A 278 -6.35 -21.65 -17.89
CA ALA A 278 -6.65 -22.41 -16.69
C ALA A 278 -5.81 -23.69 -16.61
N SER A 279 -5.23 -23.96 -15.44
CA SER A 279 -4.65 -25.27 -15.10
C SER A 279 -5.76 -26.31 -15.00
N VAL A 280 -5.92 -27.10 -16.06
CA VAL A 280 -6.53 -28.43 -16.02
C VAL A 280 -5.38 -29.44 -15.88
N PRO A 281 -5.42 -30.41 -14.95
CA PRO A 281 -4.34 -31.39 -14.78
C PRO A 281 -4.28 -32.38 -15.96
N PRO A 282 -3.08 -32.80 -16.41
CA PRO A 282 -2.91 -33.71 -17.53
C PRO A 282 -3.02 -35.17 -17.08
N GLY A 283 -3.81 -35.98 -17.78
CA GLY A 283 -3.93 -37.39 -17.47
C GLY A 283 -4.89 -38.16 -18.36
N MET A 284 -4.66 -38.19 -19.68
CA MET A 284 -5.08 -39.30 -20.53
C MET A 284 -4.28 -39.28 -21.84
N THR A 285 -3.58 -40.39 -22.07
CA THR A 285 -2.76 -40.72 -23.24
C THR A 285 -3.59 -40.79 -24.52
N PRO A 286 -3.03 -40.38 -25.69
CA PRO A 286 -3.69 -40.57 -26.97
C PRO A 286 -3.47 -42.00 -27.48
N ALA A 287 -4.54 -42.64 -27.95
CA ALA A 287 -4.47 -43.79 -28.83
C ALA A 287 -4.71 -43.29 -30.27
N ASP A 288 -3.80 -43.69 -31.15
CA ASP A 288 -3.72 -43.38 -32.58
C ASP A 288 -4.85 -44.05 -33.39
N PRO A 289 -5.18 -43.56 -34.60
CA PRO A 289 -6.40 -43.81 -35.34
C PRO A 289 -6.28 -45.00 -36.29
N ASP A 290 -7.43 -45.58 -36.66
CA ASP A 290 -7.71 -45.89 -38.06
C ASP A 290 -9.17 -46.33 -38.29
N GLN A 291 -9.73 -45.76 -39.36
CA GLN A 291 -10.71 -46.34 -40.29
C GLN A 291 -12.07 -46.86 -39.76
N HIS A 292 -13.15 -46.20 -40.16
CA HIS A 292 -13.95 -46.67 -41.30
C HIS A 292 -14.96 -45.63 -41.77
N SER A 293 -14.86 -45.30 -43.06
CA SER A 293 -15.92 -44.73 -43.88
C SER A 293 -17.18 -45.59 -43.83
N SER A 294 -18.35 -44.99 -43.61
CA SER A 294 -19.53 -45.40 -44.37
C SER A 294 -20.55 -44.27 -44.44
N THR A 295 -20.83 -43.95 -45.70
CA THR A 295 -21.91 -43.15 -46.26
C THR A 295 -23.28 -43.46 -45.67
N ASN A 296 -24.09 -42.42 -45.40
CA ASN A 296 -25.48 -42.41 -45.83
C ASN A 296 -26.00 -40.99 -45.98
N ALA A 297 -26.33 -40.67 -47.22
CA ALA A 297 -27.04 -39.49 -47.66
C ALA A 297 -28.55 -39.75 -47.57
N VAL A 298 -29.32 -38.82 -46.98
CA VAL A 298 -30.74 -38.62 -47.30
C VAL A 298 -31.06 -37.12 -47.18
N GLY A 299 -31.28 -36.49 -48.34
CA GLY A 299 -32.46 -35.67 -48.64
C GLY A 299 -32.65 -34.31 -47.94
N PRO A 300 -32.67 -33.19 -48.70
CA PRO A 300 -33.06 -31.87 -48.21
C PRO A 300 -34.59 -31.70 -48.27
N VAL A 301 -35.17 -30.93 -47.34
CA VAL A 301 -36.53 -30.39 -47.45
C VAL A 301 -36.45 -28.88 -47.26
N ASP A 302 -36.45 -28.17 -48.39
CA ASP A 302 -36.92 -26.80 -48.50
C ASP A 302 -38.43 -26.85 -48.75
N GLU A 303 -39.25 -26.15 -47.96
CA GLU A 303 -40.18 -25.17 -48.51
C GLU A 303 -40.87 -24.32 -47.42
N PRO A 304 -41.33 -23.10 -47.77
CA PRO A 304 -41.65 -22.01 -46.87
C PRO A 304 -43.15 -21.86 -46.60
N PHE A 305 -43.53 -21.24 -45.48
CA PHE A 305 -44.87 -20.66 -45.36
C PHE A 305 -44.87 -19.30 -44.65
N ARG A 306 -45.68 -18.41 -45.22
CA ARG A 306 -45.75 -16.95 -45.08
C ARG A 306 -46.46 -16.48 -43.79
N PRO A 307 -46.30 -15.18 -43.45
CA PRO A 307 -46.89 -14.53 -42.29
C PRO A 307 -48.32 -14.05 -42.53
N GLY A 308 -49.14 -14.04 -41.49
CA GLY A 308 -50.47 -13.42 -41.44
C GLY A 308 -50.53 -12.43 -40.27
N GLU A 309 -50.69 -11.16 -40.62
CA GLU A 309 -50.99 -10.00 -39.76
C GLU A 309 -52.54 -9.81 -39.67
N PRO A 310 -53.06 -8.74 -39.05
CA PRO A 310 -53.55 -8.64 -37.67
C PRO A 310 -55.08 -8.68 -37.57
N ALA A 311 -55.60 -8.86 -36.35
CA ALA A 311 -57.00 -8.60 -36.03
C ALA A 311 -57.12 -7.54 -34.93
N GLU A 312 -57.90 -6.54 -35.29
CA GLU A 312 -58.17 -5.25 -34.68
C GLU A 312 -59.33 -5.32 -33.67
N ALA A 313 -59.39 -4.30 -32.82
CA ALA A 313 -60.58 -3.75 -32.15
C ALA A 313 -61.20 -4.49 -30.95
N GLY A 314 -61.25 -3.78 -29.81
CA GLY A 314 -62.09 -4.15 -28.67
C GLY A 314 -61.91 -3.32 -27.38
N GLU A 315 -61.86 -1.98 -27.47
CA GLU A 315 -62.38 -1.09 -26.40
C GLU A 315 -63.88 -0.84 -26.70
N PRO A 316 -64.76 -0.42 -25.77
CA PRO A 316 -64.48 0.50 -24.65
C PRO A 316 -65.26 0.22 -23.33
N THR A 317 -64.95 1.00 -22.28
CA THR A 317 -65.93 1.88 -21.55
C THR A 317 -65.76 1.90 -20.02
N ALA A 318 -65.43 3.12 -19.53
CA ALA A 318 -65.85 3.75 -18.26
C ALA A 318 -65.30 3.20 -16.93
N ARG A 319 -65.16 3.95 -15.82
CA ARG A 319 -65.24 5.37 -15.41
C ARG A 319 -65.23 5.31 -13.87
N ALA A 320 -64.36 6.06 -13.21
CA ALA A 320 -64.50 6.61 -11.83
C ALA A 320 -63.11 7.09 -11.38
N GLU A 321 -62.81 8.39 -11.42
CA GLU A 321 -63.13 9.38 -10.37
C GLU A 321 -62.42 9.12 -9.02
N THR A 322 -61.43 9.97 -8.76
CA THR A 322 -60.67 10.26 -7.54
C THR A 322 -61.60 10.62 -6.36
N PRO A 323 -61.16 10.57 -5.07
CA PRO A 323 -60.30 11.66 -4.55
C PRO A 323 -59.25 11.27 -3.50
N THR A 324 -58.19 12.07 -3.49
CA THR A 324 -57.23 12.34 -2.41
C THR A 324 -57.93 12.77 -1.12
N PRO A 325 -57.28 12.53 0.04
CA PRO A 325 -57.27 13.55 1.09
C PRO A 325 -55.86 14.04 1.43
N VAL A 326 -55.70 15.36 1.28
CA VAL A 326 -54.73 16.20 1.99
C VAL A 326 -55.32 16.51 3.37
N LEU A 327 -54.49 16.54 4.44
CA LEU A 327 -54.61 17.24 5.75
C LEU A 327 -53.93 16.38 6.83
N LYS A 328 -53.20 16.87 7.85
CA LYS A 328 -52.82 18.21 8.28
C LYS A 328 -51.67 18.03 9.30
N LEU A 329 -50.72 18.94 9.27
CA LEU A 329 -49.70 19.17 10.30
C LEU A 329 -50.38 19.52 11.64
N ALA A 330 -50.02 18.84 12.73
CA ALA A 330 -50.29 19.28 14.09
C ALA A 330 -49.03 19.07 14.93
N ALA A 331 -48.40 20.18 15.28
CA ALA A 331 -47.38 20.28 16.31
C ALA A 331 -48.01 20.00 17.69
N SER A 332 -47.27 19.32 18.55
CA SER A 332 -47.49 19.34 20.00
C SER A 332 -46.18 19.05 20.73
N THR A 333 -45.54 20.15 21.13
CA THR A 333 -45.13 20.46 22.50
C THR A 333 -44.44 19.37 23.33
N THR A 334 -43.12 19.49 23.36
CA THR A 334 -42.23 19.46 24.54
C THR A 334 -42.91 19.24 25.89
N THR A 335 -42.52 18.18 26.60
CA THR A 335 -42.40 18.20 28.07
C THR A 335 -41.09 17.53 28.44
N ALA A 336 -40.21 18.35 28.99
CA ALA A 336 -38.90 18.01 29.49
C ALA A 336 -38.99 17.21 30.78
N LEU A 337 -38.11 16.21 30.94
CA LEU A 337 -37.73 15.71 32.25
C LEU A 337 -36.19 15.61 32.30
N ASP A 338 -35.64 16.33 33.27
CA ASP A 338 -34.24 16.57 33.57
C ASP A 338 -33.42 15.29 33.81
N VAL A 339 -32.27 15.20 33.14
CA VAL A 339 -31.11 14.41 33.58
C VAL A 339 -29.86 15.28 33.38
N PRO A 340 -29.14 15.69 34.44
CA PRO A 340 -27.99 16.56 34.30
C PRO A 340 -26.78 15.77 33.80
N VAL A 341 -26.41 15.99 32.55
CA VAL A 341 -25.14 15.52 31.98
C VAL A 341 -24.07 16.57 32.27
N GLY A 342 -22.98 16.12 32.88
CA GLY A 342 -21.88 16.93 33.38
C GLY A 342 -21.25 17.83 32.32
N GLY A 343 -21.07 19.10 32.68
CA GLY A 343 -20.26 20.04 31.93
C GLY A 343 -18.77 19.68 31.99
N PRO A 344 -17.98 20.09 30.98
CA PRO A 344 -16.54 19.92 30.97
C PRO A 344 -15.86 20.73 32.11
N PRO A 345 -14.71 20.27 32.63
CA PRO A 345 -14.05 20.90 33.76
C PRO A 345 -13.60 22.33 33.43
N VAL A 346 -13.97 23.24 34.33
CA VAL A 346 -13.49 24.62 34.39
C VAL A 346 -11.96 24.59 34.62
N PRO A 347 -11.15 25.17 33.73
CA PRO A 347 -9.72 25.33 33.99
C PRO A 347 -9.52 26.35 35.13
N PRO A 348 -8.55 26.14 36.04
CA PRO A 348 -8.28 27.07 37.12
C PRO A 348 -7.84 28.43 36.57
N ALA A 349 -8.30 29.49 37.22
CA ALA A 349 -7.94 30.87 36.96
C ALA A 349 -6.42 31.05 36.98
N GLY A 350 -5.82 31.00 35.79
CA GLY A 350 -4.44 31.36 35.53
C GLY A 350 -4.36 32.83 35.21
N THR A 351 -3.49 33.52 35.94
CA THR A 351 -3.07 34.91 35.76
C THR A 351 -3.00 35.35 34.29
N ASN A 352 -3.85 36.31 33.92
CA ASN A 352 -3.66 37.13 32.75
C ASN A 352 -2.33 37.87 32.91
N HIS A 353 -1.27 37.39 32.25
CA HIS A 353 -0.20 38.29 31.84
C HIS A 353 -0.78 39.19 30.74
N PRO A 354 -0.59 40.51 30.81
CA PRO A 354 -1.02 41.38 29.73
C PRO A 354 -0.32 40.91 28.45
N ALA A 355 -1.12 40.64 27.42
CA ALA A 355 -0.63 40.53 26.06
C ALA A 355 0.16 41.81 25.79
N THR A 356 1.48 41.70 25.82
CA THR A 356 2.35 42.79 25.47
C THR A 356 2.21 42.93 23.96
N ASP A 357 1.59 44.02 23.55
CA ASP A 357 1.54 44.50 22.19
C ASP A 357 2.99 44.79 21.76
N GLN A 358 3.70 43.73 21.35
CA GLN A 358 5.09 43.77 20.92
C GLN A 358 5.13 43.45 19.43
N THR A 359 4.79 44.44 18.61
CA THR A 359 5.44 44.66 17.32
C THR A 359 6.89 45.11 17.55
N ALA A 360 7.65 44.32 18.29
CA ALA A 360 8.98 44.71 18.73
C ALA A 360 9.94 44.59 17.54
N ALA A 361 10.38 45.74 17.04
CA ALA A 361 11.60 45.84 16.26
C ALA A 361 12.71 45.03 16.96
N TYR A 362 13.54 44.33 16.19
CA TYR A 362 14.65 43.52 16.73
C TYR A 362 15.47 44.35 17.74
N GLU A 363 15.52 43.88 18.99
CA GLU A 363 16.29 44.50 20.07
C GLU A 363 17.69 43.84 20.13
N PRO A 364 18.78 44.59 19.87
CA PRO A 364 20.12 44.04 19.89
C PRO A 364 20.51 43.52 21.28
N VAL A 365 21.11 42.33 21.33
CA VAL A 365 21.42 41.65 22.60
C VAL A 365 22.78 42.07 23.17
N SER A 366 23.61 42.75 22.38
CA SER A 366 24.92 43.28 22.78
C SER A 366 25.30 44.49 21.94
N GLU A 367 26.32 45.24 22.37
CA GLU A 367 26.89 46.35 21.60
C GLU A 367 27.43 45.89 20.24
N GLU A 368 28.09 44.73 20.18
CA GLU A 368 28.55 44.10 18.93
C GLU A 368 27.37 43.77 18.00
N ASP A 369 26.25 43.29 18.55
CA ASP A 369 25.02 43.00 17.82
C ASP A 369 24.30 44.26 17.35
N ALA A 370 24.38 45.35 18.12
CA ALA A 370 23.80 46.65 17.77
C ALA A 370 24.50 47.24 16.54
N VAL A 371 25.84 47.25 16.53
CA VAL A 371 26.63 47.75 15.39
C VAL A 371 26.38 46.91 14.12
N MET A 372 26.29 45.59 14.26
CA MET A 372 25.93 44.71 13.14
C MET A 372 24.51 44.99 12.63
N TYR A 373 23.53 45.19 13.52
CA TYR A 373 22.16 45.46 13.13
C TYR A 373 21.99 46.82 12.44
N GLU A 374 22.67 47.87 12.93
CA GLU A 374 22.69 49.18 12.27
C GLU A 374 23.31 49.11 10.87
N THR A 375 24.42 48.38 10.73
CA THR A 375 25.06 48.15 9.43
C THR A 375 24.13 47.40 8.48
N TRP A 376 23.44 46.37 8.97
CA TRP A 376 22.45 45.63 8.19
C TRP A 376 21.31 46.54 7.72
N ARG A 377 20.74 47.37 8.61
CA ARG A 377 19.69 48.35 8.27
C ARG A 377 20.16 49.37 7.22
N ALA A 378 21.39 49.87 7.34
CA ALA A 378 21.96 50.81 6.38
C ALA A 378 22.08 50.19 4.98
N GLY A 379 22.49 48.93 4.87
CA GLY A 379 22.52 48.23 3.58
C GLY A 379 21.14 48.04 2.97
N ILE A 380 20.16 47.61 3.77
CA ILE A 380 18.76 47.47 3.31
C ILE A 380 18.20 48.80 2.80
N ALA A 381 18.51 49.92 3.46
CA ALA A 381 18.08 51.25 3.00
C ALA A 381 18.65 51.64 1.62
N VAL A 382 19.81 51.11 1.24
CA VAL A 382 20.45 51.31 -0.08
C VAL A 382 20.02 50.22 -1.09
N GLY A 383 19.17 49.28 -0.68
CA GLY A 383 18.70 48.18 -1.53
C GLY A 383 19.70 47.03 -1.67
N GLN A 384 20.74 46.97 -0.84
CA GLN A 384 21.76 45.92 -0.87
C GLN A 384 21.93 45.28 0.51
N GLU A 385 21.59 44.00 0.64
CA GLU A 385 21.77 43.27 1.91
C GLU A 385 23.26 43.06 2.20
N PRO A 386 23.80 43.53 3.36
CA PRO A 386 25.20 43.35 3.69
C PRO A 386 25.57 41.88 3.87
N THR A 387 26.75 41.49 3.39
CA THR A 387 27.21 40.10 3.54
C THR A 387 27.59 39.83 5.00
N GLY A 388 27.66 38.55 5.38
CA GLY A 388 28.16 38.18 6.72
C GLY A 388 29.58 38.71 7.00
N ALA A 389 30.41 38.86 5.97
CA ALA A 389 31.74 39.46 6.11
C ALA A 389 31.67 40.98 6.41
N ASP A 390 30.70 41.68 5.82
CA ASP A 390 30.50 43.12 6.07
C ASP A 390 30.00 43.37 7.49
N LEU A 391 29.10 42.52 7.97
CA LEU A 391 28.63 42.56 9.36
C LEU A 391 29.76 42.24 10.36
N ALA A 392 30.57 41.21 10.08
CA ALA A 392 31.71 40.89 10.93
C ALA A 392 32.73 42.05 10.97
N ARG A 393 32.98 42.70 9.83
CA ARG A 393 33.86 43.88 9.74
C ARG A 393 33.32 45.06 10.54
N ALA A 394 32.00 45.29 10.51
CA ALA A 394 31.35 46.33 11.31
C ALA A 394 31.50 46.07 12.82
N ALA A 395 31.47 44.81 13.24
CA ALA A 395 31.75 44.38 14.62
C ALA A 395 33.24 44.46 15.03
N GLY A 396 34.12 45.05 14.22
CA GLY A 396 35.55 45.14 14.50
C GLY A 396 36.32 43.84 14.32
N ARG A 397 35.74 42.83 13.64
CA ARG A 397 36.42 41.57 13.32
C ARG A 397 37.11 41.65 11.96
N ALA A 398 38.31 41.09 11.87
CA ALA A 398 39.07 41.05 10.62
C ALA A 398 38.44 40.08 9.58
N ASP A 399 37.77 39.02 10.04
CA ASP A 399 37.09 38.04 9.18
C ASP A 399 35.83 37.43 9.82
N ASP A 400 35.01 36.74 9.01
CA ASP A 400 33.85 35.95 9.46
C ASP A 400 34.20 34.45 9.58
N ALA A 401 35.39 34.14 10.10
CA ALA A 401 35.86 32.76 10.25
C ALA A 401 34.95 31.95 11.20
N THR A 402 34.40 32.60 12.21
CA THR A 402 33.46 32.00 13.19
C THR A 402 32.04 31.85 12.64
N GLY A 403 31.73 32.46 11.49
CA GLY A 403 30.39 32.49 10.89
C GLY A 403 29.39 33.31 11.69
N LEU A 404 29.87 34.21 12.56
CA LEU A 404 29.05 35.05 13.43
C LEU A 404 28.25 36.08 12.61
N GLY A 405 28.87 36.70 11.59
CA GLY A 405 28.20 37.63 10.69
C GLY A 405 27.14 36.95 9.83
N ARG A 406 27.41 35.73 9.31
CA ARG A 406 26.38 34.93 8.60
C ARG A 406 25.19 34.53 9.47
N LYS A 407 25.40 34.33 10.78
CA LYS A 407 24.31 34.04 11.72
C LYS A 407 23.52 35.30 12.06
N ALA A 408 24.21 36.42 12.25
CA ALA A 408 23.60 37.74 12.46
C ALA A 408 22.69 38.14 11.28
N ALA A 409 23.19 38.04 10.04
CA ALA A 409 22.40 38.34 8.83
C ALA A 409 21.08 37.55 8.76
N ARG A 410 21.10 36.25 9.08
CA ARG A 410 19.87 35.43 9.11
C ARG A 410 18.90 35.90 10.18
N ARG A 411 19.39 36.14 11.41
CA ARG A 411 18.55 36.61 12.52
C ARG A 411 17.85 37.93 12.19
N TYR A 412 18.57 38.89 11.60
CA TYR A 412 18.00 40.19 11.25
C TYR A 412 16.97 40.08 10.11
N ARG A 413 17.25 39.25 9.11
CA ARG A 413 16.30 38.96 8.02
C ARG A 413 15.02 38.32 8.54
N ASP A 414 15.12 37.33 9.42
CA ASP A 414 13.97 36.64 9.98
C ASP A 414 13.11 37.61 10.81
N ALA A 415 13.74 38.44 11.64
CA ALA A 415 13.05 39.45 12.44
C ALA A 415 12.34 40.51 11.56
N HIS A 416 12.99 40.97 10.50
CA HIS A 416 12.43 41.98 9.60
C HIS A 416 11.32 41.41 8.69
N THR A 417 11.43 40.13 8.30
CA THR A 417 10.38 39.43 7.54
C THR A 417 9.14 39.21 8.40
N ALA A 418 9.32 38.81 9.65
CA ALA A 418 8.23 38.68 10.62
C ALA A 418 7.51 40.02 10.82
N HIS A 419 8.25 41.13 10.93
CA HIS A 419 7.67 42.46 11.04
C HIS A 419 6.89 42.86 9.77
N ARG A 420 7.39 42.56 8.57
CA ARG A 420 6.69 42.89 7.31
C ARG A 420 5.37 42.13 7.18
N ILE A 421 5.36 40.85 7.55
CA ILE A 421 4.14 40.01 7.54
C ILE A 421 3.12 40.51 8.57
N ALA A 422 3.57 40.94 9.75
CA ALA A 422 2.69 41.50 10.77
C ALA A 422 2.13 42.89 10.38
N ALA A 423 2.92 43.72 9.70
CA ALA A 423 2.52 45.07 9.29
C ALA A 423 1.57 45.09 8.08
N ASP A 424 1.60 44.06 7.23
CA ASP A 424 0.69 43.91 6.10
C ASP A 424 0.21 42.44 5.99
N PRO A 425 -0.82 42.05 6.76
CA PRO A 425 -1.36 40.69 6.75
C PRO A 425 -2.02 40.32 5.43
N THR A 426 -2.24 41.28 4.52
CA THR A 426 -2.76 41.02 3.16
C THR A 426 -1.67 40.69 2.15
N SER A 427 -0.39 40.92 2.51
CA SER A 427 0.77 40.55 1.70
C SER A 427 1.20 39.09 1.88
N HIS A 428 0.25 38.15 1.86
CA HIS A 428 0.61 36.75 1.66
C HIS A 428 1.11 36.59 0.21
N PRO A 429 2.26 35.95 -0.07
CA PRO A 429 2.65 35.65 -1.44
C PRO A 429 1.75 34.53 -1.97
N ASP A 430 0.54 34.88 -2.38
CA ASP A 430 -0.18 34.11 -3.38
C ASP A 430 0.59 34.26 -4.68
N GLU A 431 1.38 33.25 -5.04
CA GLU A 431 1.96 33.09 -6.38
C GLU A 431 0.84 33.21 -7.43
N PRO A 432 0.86 34.23 -8.31
CA PRO A 432 0.07 34.21 -9.52
C PRO A 432 0.98 33.69 -10.64
N GLY A 433 0.76 32.44 -11.05
CA GLY A 433 1.14 31.98 -12.39
C GLY A 433 2.61 31.66 -12.64
N LEU A 434 3.10 30.53 -12.13
CA LEU A 434 4.17 29.76 -12.77
C LEU A 434 3.58 28.56 -13.51
N GLN A 435 3.01 28.86 -14.67
CA GLN A 435 2.74 27.85 -15.69
C GLN A 435 4.09 27.30 -16.16
N LYS A 436 4.36 26.02 -15.86
CA LYS A 436 5.55 25.30 -16.32
C LYS A 436 5.59 25.27 -17.85
N LEU A 437 6.36 26.17 -18.44
CA LEU A 437 6.87 26.04 -19.81
C LEU A 437 7.93 24.93 -19.84
N ASN A 438 7.47 23.68 -20.00
CA ASN A 438 8.33 22.58 -20.43
C ASN A 438 8.66 22.77 -21.92
N GLY A 439 9.76 23.49 -22.19
CA GLY A 439 10.35 23.58 -23.51
C GLY A 439 11.16 22.32 -23.85
N HIS A 440 10.52 21.33 -24.47
CA HIS A 440 11.21 20.41 -25.37
C HIS A 440 11.13 20.96 -26.79
N ARG A 441 12.28 21.43 -27.30
CA ARG A 441 12.48 21.77 -28.72
C ARG A 441 12.44 20.47 -29.54
N TYR A 442 11.48 20.37 -30.45
CA TYR A 442 11.65 19.58 -31.66
C TYR A 442 12.21 20.49 -32.77
N PRO A 443 13.12 19.98 -33.63
CA PRO A 443 13.57 20.73 -34.79
C PRO A 443 12.48 20.72 -35.87
N GLN A 444 12.09 21.91 -36.34
CA GLN A 444 11.31 22.08 -37.57
C GLN A 444 12.20 21.74 -38.76
N THR A 445 11.82 20.70 -39.51
CA THR A 445 12.27 20.47 -40.87
C THR A 445 11.67 21.53 -41.79
N ALA A 446 12.56 22.18 -42.53
CA ALA A 446 12.25 23.11 -43.61
C ALA A 446 11.51 22.40 -44.75
N ALA A 447 10.48 23.05 -45.28
CA ALA A 447 10.04 22.85 -46.65
C ALA A 447 10.17 24.19 -47.38
N THR A 448 10.82 24.13 -48.53
CA THR A 448 11.03 25.17 -49.54
C THR A 448 10.68 24.52 -50.87
N PRO A 449 10.39 25.27 -51.93
CA PRO A 449 9.59 26.49 -52.05
C PRO A 449 8.15 26.23 -52.54
#